data_AF-A0A2I0IZ91-F1
#
_entry.id   AF-A0A2I0IZ91-F1
#
_cell.length_a   1.000
_cell.length_b   1.000
_cell.length_c   1.000
_cell.angle_alpha   90.00
_cell.angle_beta   90.00
_cell.angle_gamma   90.00
#
_symmetry.space_group_name_H-M   'P 1'
#
loop_
_entity.id
_entity.type
_entity.pdbx_description
1 polymer ?
#
loop_
_entity_poly.entity_id
_entity_poly.type
_entity_poly.pdbx_seq_one_letter_code
_entity_poly.pdbx_strand_id
1 'polypeptide(L)'
;MFVDEVMDLVELNPLRDALVGLPGVDGLSTEQRKRLTIAVELVANPSIIFMDEPTSGLDARAAAIVMRTVRNTVDTGRTVVCTIHQPSIDIFEAFDELLLMKRGGQVIYAGPLGRHSHRLIEYFEAVPGVPKIKDGCNPATWMLDISTPAVEAQLGVDFADVYAKSSLYQ
;
A
#
# COMPACT_ATOMS: atom_id res chain seq x y z
N MET A 1 -5.43 10.13 27.90
CA MET A 1 -6.66 9.62 27.25
C MET A 1 -6.41 9.49 25.75
N PHE A 2 -6.36 10.58 24.97
CA PHE A 2 -6.13 10.46 23.51
C PHE A 2 -4.74 9.92 23.11
N VAL A 3 -3.67 10.35 23.79
CA VAL A 3 -2.32 9.81 23.54
C VAL A 3 -2.24 8.32 23.86
N ASP A 4 -2.97 7.85 24.88
CA ASP A 4 -2.98 6.43 25.25
C ASP A 4 -3.66 5.60 24.16
N GLU A 5 -4.78 6.08 23.60
CA GLU A 5 -5.46 5.45 22.46
C GLU A 5 -4.57 5.38 21.22
N VAL A 6 -3.81 6.45 20.92
CA VAL A 6 -2.85 6.43 19.81
C VAL A 6 -1.73 5.42 20.07
N MET A 7 -1.22 5.35 21.31
CA MET A 7 -0.19 4.37 21.69
C MET A 7 -0.68 2.92 21.58
N ASP A 8 -1.96 2.66 21.89
CA ASP A 8 -2.61 1.37 21.66
C ASP A 8 -2.69 1.07 20.16
N LEU A 9 -3.16 2.04 19.37
CA LEU A 9 -3.36 1.90 17.92
C LEU A 9 -2.07 1.54 17.18
N VAL A 10 -0.96 2.16 17.57
CA VAL A 10 0.37 1.90 17.01
C VAL A 10 1.18 0.82 17.76
N GLU A 11 0.56 0.14 18.73
CA GLU A 11 1.16 -0.94 19.51
C GLU A 11 2.51 -0.56 20.17
N LEU A 12 2.62 0.67 20.67
CA LEU A 12 3.85 1.19 21.30
C LEU A 12 3.79 1.25 22.84
N ASN A 13 2.69 0.84 23.48
CA ASN A 13 2.60 0.85 24.95
C ASN A 13 3.77 0.17 25.68
N PRO A 14 4.29 -1.00 25.24
CA PRO A 14 5.45 -1.61 25.89
C PRO A 14 6.72 -0.74 25.87
N LEU A 15 6.74 0.32 25.05
CA LEU A 15 7.87 1.22 24.80
C LEU A 15 7.58 2.66 25.27
N ARG A 16 6.51 2.88 26.04
CA ARG A 16 6.07 4.22 26.48
C ARG A 16 7.18 5.04 27.13
N ASP A 17 7.97 4.40 27.99
CA ASP A 17 9.05 5.04 28.75
C ASP A 17 10.43 4.76 28.14
N ALA A 18 10.49 4.13 26.96
CA ALA A 18 11.74 3.85 26.28
C ALA A 18 12.35 5.13 25.72
N LEU A 19 13.68 5.24 25.78
CA LEU A 19 14.40 6.33 25.12
C LEU A 19 14.29 6.17 23.60
N VAL A 20 13.87 7.23 22.92
CA VAL A 20 13.80 7.26 21.45
C VAL A 20 15.19 7.00 20.87
N GLY A 21 16.25 7.64 21.37
CA GLY A 21 17.64 7.45 20.93
C GLY A 21 17.95 8.02 19.54
N LEU A 22 19.16 7.75 19.05
CA LEU A 22 19.64 8.15 17.71
C LEU A 22 19.47 7.02 16.68
N PRO A 23 18.94 7.30 15.47
CA PRO A 23 18.76 6.29 14.43
C PRO A 23 20.05 5.54 14.10
N GLY A 24 19.99 4.20 14.14
CA GLY A 24 21.12 3.32 13.83
C GLY A 24 22.19 3.23 14.93
N VAL A 25 22.00 3.88 16.07
CA VAL A 25 22.96 3.88 17.19
C VAL A 25 22.35 3.22 18.43
N ASP A 26 21.24 3.74 18.94
CA ASP A 26 20.60 3.28 20.17
C ASP A 26 19.08 3.54 20.21
N GLY A 27 18.43 3.17 21.30
CA GLY A 27 17.00 3.39 21.53
C GLY A 27 16.10 2.54 20.66
N LEU A 28 15.12 3.17 20.01
CA LEU A 28 14.10 2.47 19.22
C LEU A 28 14.68 1.91 17.91
N SER A 29 14.23 0.71 17.55
CA SER A 29 14.47 0.12 16.23
C SER A 29 13.83 0.96 15.12
N THR A 30 14.28 0.77 13.87
CA THR A 30 13.75 1.49 12.70
C THR A 30 12.23 1.31 12.55
N GLU A 31 11.75 0.09 12.78
CA GLU A 31 10.33 -0.27 12.75
C GLU A 31 9.52 0.49 13.81
N GLN A 32 9.98 0.47 15.07
CA GLN A 32 9.35 1.20 16.17
C GLN A 32 9.36 2.71 15.97
N ARG A 33 10.46 3.27 15.41
CA ARG A 33 10.55 4.69 15.06
C ARG A 33 9.52 5.07 14.01
N LYS A 34 9.31 4.24 12.99
CA LYS A 34 8.28 4.50 11.98
C LYS A 34 6.88 4.52 12.58
N ARG A 35 6.55 3.54 13.45
CA ARG A 35 5.28 3.56 14.20
C ARG A 35 5.16 4.79 15.10
N LEU A 36 6.25 5.23 15.72
CA LEU A 36 6.26 6.46 16.52
C LEU A 36 6.03 7.70 15.66
N THR A 37 6.62 7.79 14.46
CA THR A 37 6.35 8.88 13.52
C THR A 37 4.87 8.90 13.13
N ILE A 38 4.27 7.75 12.82
CA ILE A 38 2.83 7.66 12.56
C ILE A 38 2.03 8.13 13.78
N ALA A 39 2.41 7.70 15.00
CA ALA A 39 1.75 8.12 16.23
C ALA A 39 1.78 9.65 16.42
N VAL A 40 2.91 10.31 16.13
CA VAL A 40 3.03 11.78 16.20
C VAL A 40 2.02 12.47 15.30
N GLU A 41 1.85 11.99 14.06
CA GLU A 41 0.86 12.54 13.12
C GLU A 41 -0.57 12.26 13.58
N LEU A 42 -0.84 11.09 14.18
CA LEU A 42 -2.16 10.70 14.66
C LEU A 42 -2.65 11.52 15.87
N VAL A 43 -1.74 12.08 16.67
CA VAL A 43 -2.10 12.95 17.80
C VAL A 43 -2.78 14.24 17.33
N ALA A 44 -2.62 14.65 16.07
CA ALA A 44 -3.39 15.75 15.49
C ALA A 44 -4.85 15.37 15.17
N ASN A 45 -5.24 14.11 15.37
CA ASN A 45 -6.55 13.55 15.05
C ASN A 45 -7.02 13.82 13.59
N PRO A 46 -6.18 13.58 12.57
CA PRO A 46 -6.57 13.83 11.18
C PRO A 46 -7.63 12.82 10.71
N SER A 47 -8.53 13.27 9.83
CA SER A 47 -9.49 12.39 9.14
C SER A 47 -8.89 11.72 7.89
N ILE A 48 -7.87 12.34 7.29
CA ILE A 48 -7.16 11.86 6.11
C ILE A 48 -5.66 11.94 6.37
N ILE A 49 -4.95 10.85 6.12
CA ILE A 49 -3.50 10.72 6.36
C ILE A 49 -2.82 10.34 5.05
N PHE A 50 -1.75 11.05 4.72
CA PHE A 50 -0.89 10.74 3.57
C PHE A 50 0.42 10.14 4.07
N MET A 51 0.84 9.01 3.52
CA MET A 51 2.13 8.39 3.86
C MET A 51 2.94 8.12 2.60
N ASP A 52 4.21 8.53 2.60
CA ASP A 52 5.13 8.22 1.52
C ASP A 52 5.96 6.98 1.87
N GLU A 53 5.75 5.89 1.13
CA GLU A 53 6.43 4.59 1.26
C GLU A 53 6.67 4.13 2.72
N PRO A 54 5.60 3.86 3.51
CA PRO A 54 5.71 3.55 4.94
C PRO A 54 6.55 2.30 5.23
N THR A 55 6.75 1.43 4.25
CA THR A 55 7.54 0.19 4.37
C THR A 55 9.01 0.32 3.96
N SER A 56 9.45 1.48 3.46
CA SER A 56 10.82 1.70 2.97
C SER A 56 11.89 1.42 4.04
N GLY A 57 12.95 0.71 3.67
CA GLY A 57 14.05 0.37 4.59
C GLY A 57 13.70 -0.62 5.71
N LEU A 58 12.57 -1.32 5.60
CA LEU A 58 12.17 -2.39 6.50
C LEU A 58 12.29 -3.76 5.82
N ASP A 59 12.58 -4.79 6.60
CA ASP A 59 12.36 -6.17 6.15
C ASP A 59 10.86 -6.49 6.09
N ALA A 60 10.52 -7.65 5.52
CA ALA A 60 9.12 -8.06 5.32
C ALA A 60 8.32 -8.15 6.63
N ARG A 61 8.95 -8.56 7.74
CA ARG A 61 8.26 -8.70 9.03
C ARG A 61 7.98 -7.32 9.62
N ALA A 62 8.99 -6.45 9.64
CA ALA A 62 8.86 -5.09 10.13
C ALA A 62 7.85 -4.28 9.29
N ALA A 63 7.87 -4.45 7.96
CA ALA A 63 6.89 -3.85 7.07
C ALA A 63 5.46 -4.29 7.38
N ALA A 64 5.24 -5.59 7.64
CA ALA A 64 3.93 -6.10 8.04
C ALA A 64 3.43 -5.52 9.37
N ILE A 65 4.33 -5.31 10.35
CA ILE A 65 3.95 -4.69 11.64
C ILE A 65 3.54 -3.22 11.43
N VAL A 66 4.31 -2.46 10.64
CA VAL A 66 3.95 -1.08 10.29
C VAL A 66 2.62 -1.03 9.53
N MET A 67 2.42 -1.90 8.55
CA MET A 67 1.17 -1.93 7.78
C MET A 67 -0.03 -2.39 8.61
N ARG A 68 0.16 -3.24 9.62
CA ARG A 68 -0.90 -3.54 10.60
C ARG A 68 -1.32 -2.29 11.38
N THR A 69 -0.35 -1.45 11.78
CA THR A 69 -0.64 -0.17 12.43
C THR A 69 -1.43 0.77 11.52
N VAL A 70 -1.04 0.84 10.24
CA VAL A 70 -1.79 1.60 9.23
C VAL A 70 -3.20 1.05 9.06
N ARG A 71 -3.36 -0.28 9.02
CA ARG A 71 -4.68 -0.90 8.91
C ARG A 71 -5.57 -0.58 10.11
N ASN A 72 -5.06 -0.79 11.33
CA ASN A 72 -5.77 -0.45 12.56
C ASN A 72 -6.24 1.01 12.54
N THR A 73 -5.39 1.92 12.04
CA THR A 73 -5.73 3.35 11.90
C THR A 73 -6.93 3.54 10.99
N VAL A 74 -7.00 2.87 9.84
CA VAL A 74 -8.15 2.99 8.95
C VAL A 74 -9.42 2.39 9.56
N ASP A 75 -9.31 1.29 10.31
CA ASP A 75 -10.45 0.63 10.95
C ASP A 75 -11.15 1.51 12.00
N THR A 76 -10.52 2.61 12.42
CA THR A 76 -11.14 3.66 13.25
C THR A 76 -11.99 4.67 12.47
N GLY A 77 -12.16 4.49 11.16
CA GLY A 77 -12.92 5.40 10.28
C GLY A 77 -12.09 6.52 9.65
N ARG A 78 -10.75 6.42 9.70
CA ARG A 78 -9.83 7.39 9.05
C ARG A 78 -9.47 6.91 7.65
N THR A 79 -9.25 7.85 6.73
CA THR A 79 -8.75 7.53 5.39
C THR A 79 -7.24 7.61 5.36
N VAL A 80 -6.56 6.58 4.84
CA VAL A 80 -5.11 6.62 4.58
C VAL A 80 -4.87 6.47 3.09
N VAL A 81 -4.05 7.37 2.54
CA VAL A 81 -3.54 7.28 1.17
C VAL A 81 -2.02 7.12 1.29
N CYS A 82 -1.46 6.07 0.69
CA CYS A 82 -0.02 5.90 0.68
C CYS A 82 0.52 5.36 -0.64
N THR A 83 1.78 5.68 -0.89
CA THR A 83 2.59 5.05 -1.94
C THR A 83 3.20 3.77 -1.39
N ILE A 84 3.31 2.74 -2.22
CA ILE A 84 4.00 1.51 -1.84
C ILE A 84 4.83 0.95 -2.99
N HIS A 85 6.07 0.61 -2.68
CA HIS A 85 6.99 0.03 -3.64
C HIS A 85 7.04 -1.50 -3.46
N GLN A 86 6.53 -2.24 -4.45
CA GLN A 86 6.58 -3.71 -4.54
C GLN A 86 6.23 -4.45 -3.23
N PRO A 87 4.98 -4.35 -2.76
CA PRO A 87 4.56 -5.00 -1.52
C PRO A 87 4.57 -6.53 -1.62
N SER A 88 4.76 -7.20 -0.48
CA SER A 88 4.44 -8.63 -0.36
C SER A 88 2.93 -8.86 -0.55
N ILE A 89 2.53 -10.10 -0.82
CA ILE A 89 1.11 -10.47 -0.96
C ILE A 89 0.32 -10.04 0.28
N ASP A 90 0.81 -10.37 1.48
CA ASP A 90 0.12 -10.04 2.73
C ASP A 90 -0.09 -8.53 2.91
N ILE A 91 0.87 -7.70 2.48
CA ILE A 91 0.74 -6.25 2.55
C ILE A 91 -0.20 -5.74 1.46
N PHE A 92 -0.10 -6.28 0.24
CA PHE A 92 -0.94 -5.86 -0.87
C PHE A 92 -2.42 -6.14 -0.62
N GLU A 93 -2.73 -7.28 0.00
CA GLU A 93 -4.10 -7.67 0.36
C GLU A 93 -4.68 -6.88 1.54
N ALA A 94 -3.86 -6.05 2.22
CA ALA A 94 -4.36 -5.14 3.25
C ALA A 94 -4.96 -3.84 2.70
N PHE A 95 -4.80 -3.57 1.39
CA PHE A 95 -5.35 -2.39 0.73
C PHE A 95 -6.79 -2.60 0.28
N ASP A 96 -7.62 -1.59 0.52
CA ASP A 96 -9.02 -1.60 0.07
C ASP A 96 -9.11 -1.26 -1.43
N GLU A 97 -8.35 -0.26 -1.85
CA GLU A 97 -8.32 0.29 -3.21
C GLU A 97 -6.88 0.51 -3.68
N LEU A 98 -6.70 0.47 -5.01
CA LEU A 98 -5.44 0.73 -5.68
C LEU A 98 -5.62 1.84 -6.71
N LEU A 99 -4.71 2.81 -6.71
CA LEU A 99 -4.46 3.73 -7.82
C LEU A 99 -3.15 3.32 -8.49
N LEU A 100 -3.23 2.79 -9.71
CA LEU A 100 -2.07 2.36 -10.49
C LEU A 100 -1.86 3.31 -11.68
N MET A 101 -0.63 3.80 -11.80
CA MET A 101 -0.23 4.76 -12.83
C MET A 101 0.93 4.20 -13.65
N LYS A 102 0.91 4.46 -14.96
CA LYS A 102 2.05 4.22 -15.85
C LYS A 102 2.90 5.48 -16.00
N ARG A 103 4.06 5.33 -16.67
CA ARG A 103 4.97 6.44 -16.97
C ARG A 103 4.22 7.59 -17.66
N GLY A 104 4.52 8.82 -17.27
CA GLY A 104 3.80 10.01 -17.74
C GLY A 104 2.61 10.39 -16.88
N GLY A 105 2.37 9.67 -15.78
CA GLY A 105 1.33 10.01 -14.81
C GLY A 105 -0.08 9.63 -15.27
N GLN A 106 -0.19 8.70 -16.22
CA GLN A 106 -1.48 8.25 -16.73
C GLN A 106 -2.00 7.09 -15.87
N VAL A 107 -3.26 7.19 -15.43
CA VAL A 107 -3.91 6.14 -14.66
C VAL A 107 -4.26 4.97 -15.58
N ILE A 108 -3.94 3.76 -15.12
CA ILE A 108 -4.26 2.52 -15.85
C ILE A 108 -5.21 1.61 -15.07
N TYR A 109 -5.38 1.88 -13.77
CA TYR A 109 -6.38 1.28 -12.92
C TYR A 109 -6.61 2.18 -11.70
N ALA A 110 -7.87 2.44 -11.35
CA ALA A 110 -8.24 2.98 -10.05
C ALA A 110 -9.49 2.25 -9.57
N GLY A 111 -9.43 1.65 -8.39
CA GLY A 111 -10.58 0.97 -7.83
C GLY A 111 -10.26 -0.09 -6.79
N PRO A 112 -11.30 -0.81 -6.31
CA PRO A 112 -11.16 -1.79 -5.26
C PRO A 112 -10.39 -3.02 -5.73
N LEU A 113 -9.39 -3.45 -4.95
CA LEU A 113 -8.66 -4.71 -5.22
C LEU A 113 -9.58 -5.92 -5.13
N GLY A 114 -10.50 -5.89 -4.17
CA GLY A 114 -11.33 -7.03 -3.79
C GLY A 114 -10.51 -8.11 -3.08
N ARG A 115 -11.20 -9.13 -2.55
CA ARG A 115 -10.55 -10.25 -1.86
C ARG A 115 -9.60 -10.99 -2.81
N HIS A 116 -8.37 -11.27 -2.39
CA HIS A 116 -7.36 -11.94 -3.22
C HIS A 116 -7.08 -11.20 -4.54
N SER A 117 -7.21 -9.87 -4.52
CA SER A 117 -7.01 -9.00 -5.68
C SER A 117 -7.86 -9.35 -6.92
N HIS A 118 -8.98 -10.07 -6.76
CA HIS A 118 -9.73 -10.63 -7.89
C HIS A 118 -10.21 -9.55 -8.88
N ARG A 119 -10.60 -8.36 -8.41
CA ARG A 119 -11.11 -7.30 -9.30
C ARG A 119 -10.01 -6.70 -10.17
N LEU A 120 -8.82 -6.54 -9.60
CA LEU A 120 -7.63 -6.13 -10.33
C LEU A 120 -7.25 -7.17 -11.39
N ILE A 121 -7.23 -8.45 -11.00
CA ILE A 121 -6.87 -9.55 -11.87
C ILE A 121 -7.87 -9.65 -13.03
N GLU A 122 -9.16 -9.70 -12.74
CA GLU A 122 -10.23 -9.76 -13.75
C GLU A 122 -10.18 -8.58 -14.73
N TYR A 123 -9.90 -7.37 -14.23
CA TYR A 123 -9.79 -6.18 -15.07
C TYR A 123 -8.68 -6.31 -16.13
N PHE A 124 -7.47 -6.72 -15.71
CA PHE A 124 -6.36 -6.86 -16.64
C PHE A 124 -6.48 -8.11 -17.53
N GLU A 125 -6.98 -9.23 -17.00
CA GLU A 125 -7.21 -10.45 -17.79
C GLU A 125 -8.31 -10.29 -18.85
N ALA A 126 -9.21 -9.31 -18.71
CA ALA A 126 -10.20 -8.99 -19.73
C ALA A 126 -9.60 -8.36 -20.99
N VAL A 127 -8.37 -7.83 -20.93
CA VAL A 127 -7.67 -7.27 -22.09
C VAL A 127 -7.08 -8.41 -22.95
N PRO A 128 -7.46 -8.53 -24.24
CA PRO A 128 -6.97 -9.60 -25.10
C PRO A 128 -5.45 -9.65 -25.17
N GLY A 129 -4.89 -10.83 -24.90
CA GLY A 129 -3.45 -11.10 -24.98
C GLY A 129 -2.68 -10.86 -23.67
N VAL A 130 -3.29 -10.24 -22.65
CA VAL A 130 -2.67 -10.17 -21.32
C VAL A 130 -2.49 -11.59 -20.75
N PRO A 131 -1.27 -11.95 -20.28
CA PRO A 131 -1.03 -13.27 -19.72
C PRO A 131 -1.73 -13.40 -18.36
N LYS A 132 -2.45 -14.50 -18.18
CA LYS A 132 -3.12 -14.81 -16.92
C LYS A 132 -2.13 -14.91 -15.77
N ILE A 133 -2.59 -14.51 -14.58
CA ILE A 133 -1.79 -14.68 -13.37
C ILE A 133 -1.60 -16.18 -13.08
N LYS A 134 -0.40 -16.56 -12.66
CA LYS A 134 -0.10 -17.95 -12.25
C LYS A 134 -0.45 -18.15 -10.79
N ASP A 135 -0.89 -19.35 -10.43
CA ASP A 135 -1.18 -19.72 -9.05
C ASP A 135 0.04 -19.44 -8.14
N GLY A 136 -0.21 -18.77 -7.01
CA GLY A 136 0.82 -18.38 -6.04
C GLY A 136 1.69 -17.20 -6.46
N CYS A 137 1.47 -16.58 -7.63
CA CYS A 137 2.14 -15.35 -8.01
C CYS A 137 1.58 -14.16 -7.23
N ASN A 138 2.44 -13.20 -6.88
CA ASN A 138 2.03 -11.97 -6.22
C ASN A 138 1.29 -11.05 -7.21
N PRO A 139 0.00 -10.70 -6.98
CA PRO A 139 -0.74 -9.81 -7.87
C PRO A 139 -0.06 -8.45 -8.06
N ALA A 140 0.60 -7.91 -7.02
CA ALA A 140 1.33 -6.66 -7.12
C ALA A 140 2.55 -6.74 -8.06
N THR A 141 3.22 -7.89 -8.11
CA THR A 141 4.33 -8.12 -9.04
C THR A 141 3.79 -8.34 -10.44
N TRP A 142 2.80 -9.22 -10.59
CA TRP A 142 2.20 -9.53 -11.88
C TRP A 142 1.64 -8.28 -12.57
N MET A 143 0.89 -7.42 -11.85
CA MET A 143 0.32 -6.21 -12.45
C MET A 143 1.39 -5.27 -13.01
N LEU A 144 2.53 -5.14 -12.31
CA LEU A 144 3.64 -4.27 -12.74
C LEU A 144 4.36 -4.85 -13.95
N ASP A 145 4.50 -6.18 -14.02
CA ASP A 145 5.14 -6.88 -15.14
C ASP A 145 4.31 -6.75 -16.43
N ILE A 146 2.98 -6.91 -16.34
CA ILE A 146 2.08 -6.81 -17.50
C ILE A 146 1.83 -5.38 -17.94
N SER A 147 2.00 -4.38 -17.07
CA SER A 147 1.74 -2.98 -17.39
C SER A 147 2.97 -2.23 -17.93
N THR A 148 4.01 -2.95 -18.36
CA THR A 148 5.22 -2.32 -18.89
C THR A 148 5.01 -1.80 -20.32
N PRO A 149 5.75 -0.75 -20.75
CA PRO A 149 5.66 -0.26 -22.12
C PRO A 149 5.99 -1.29 -23.20
N ALA A 150 6.83 -2.28 -22.88
CA ALA A 150 7.15 -3.38 -23.79
C ALA A 150 5.95 -4.29 -24.04
N VAL A 151 5.17 -4.58 -22.98
CA VAL A 151 3.94 -5.39 -23.09
C VAL A 151 2.86 -4.61 -23.84
N GLU A 152 2.68 -3.31 -23.55
CA GLU A 152 1.78 -2.44 -24.32
C GLU A 152 2.09 -2.49 -25.83
N ALA A 153 3.37 -2.34 -26.20
CA ALA A 153 3.81 -2.39 -27.60
C ALA A 153 3.58 -3.76 -28.25
N GLN A 154 3.80 -4.85 -27.51
CA GLN A 154 3.55 -6.21 -28.01
C GLN A 154 2.07 -6.49 -28.24
N LEU A 155 1.21 -6.02 -27.34
CA LEU A 155 -0.25 -6.20 -27.43
C LEU A 155 -0.91 -5.21 -28.39
N GLY A 156 -0.23 -4.11 -28.72
CA GLY A 156 -0.81 -3.02 -29.51
C GLY A 156 -1.92 -2.29 -28.75
N VAL A 157 -1.78 -2.16 -27.44
CA VAL A 157 -2.77 -1.52 -26.55
C VAL A 157 -2.14 -0.36 -25.78
N ASP A 158 -2.96 0.63 -25.42
CA ASP A 158 -2.64 1.62 -24.39
C ASP A 158 -3.56 1.39 -23.18
N PHE A 159 -2.99 0.97 -22.05
CA PHE A 159 -3.76 0.70 -20.83
C PHE A 159 -4.44 1.94 -20.24
N ALA A 160 -3.93 3.14 -20.51
CA ALA A 160 -4.59 4.38 -20.11
C ALA A 160 -5.86 4.62 -20.95
N ASP A 161 -5.82 4.30 -22.25
CA ASP A 161 -7.01 4.33 -23.11
C ASP A 161 -8.02 3.25 -22.72
N VAL A 162 -7.55 2.06 -22.34
CA VAL A 162 -8.41 0.98 -21.81
C VAL A 162 -9.11 1.46 -20.54
N TYR A 163 -8.36 2.04 -19.61
CA TYR A 163 -8.91 2.57 -18.36
C TYR A 163 -9.94 3.67 -18.61
N ALA A 164 -9.63 4.65 -19.46
CA ALA A 164 -10.53 5.76 -19.79
C ALA A 164 -11.86 5.32 -20.44
N LYS A 165 -11.89 4.13 -21.06
CA LYS A 165 -13.09 3.53 -21.66
C LYS A 165 -13.78 2.52 -20.73
N SER A 166 -13.20 2.23 -19.57
CA SER A 166 -13.73 1.26 -18.61
C SER A 166 -14.81 1.88 -17.73
N SER A 167 -15.59 1.03 -17.05
CA SER A 167 -16.56 1.47 -16.04
C SER A 167 -15.92 2.06 -14.78
N LEU A 168 -14.61 1.86 -14.58
CA LEU A 168 -13.88 2.38 -13.41
C LEU A 168 -13.51 3.87 -13.53
N TYR A 169 -13.59 4.44 -14.73
CA TYR A 169 -13.27 5.86 -14.96
C TYR A 169 -14.43 6.82 -14.65
N GLN A 170 -15.64 6.29 -14.41
CA GLN A 170 -16.87 7.09 -14.28
C GLN A 170 -16.89 8.01 -13.06
#